data_AF-A0A165K4Q3-F1
#
_entry.id   AF-A0A165K4Q3-F1
#
_cell.length_a   1.000
_cell.length_b   1.000
_cell.length_c   1.000
_cell.angle_alpha   90.00
_cell.angle_beta   90.00
_cell.angle_gamma   90.00
#
_symmetry.space_group_name_H-M   'P 1'
#
loop_
_entity.id
_entity.type
_entity.pdbx_description
1 polymer ?
#
loop_
_entity_poly.entity_id
_entity_poly.type
_entity_poly.pdbx_seq_one_letter_code
_entity_poly.pdbx_strand_id
1 'polypeptide(L)'
;MASSSRDRPVRIVDEDGYKFYAIPRTHFSKPEHSTYGQQIIPKYRCEELLRDAPLPTHNRTNGKRPHAHYDSELLFANERAQLGIFPGVHVPNRYKDQGPPRLWAYPAQEFDYEHQDKFGHDHHRTPGPHRIITDKDKNIQGLVTHPVGDPIGFVRVHESVRRVPTPPPPPPLPSSRRYYNPEPRTIESVRYRPRSPPSRLYSYRYQ
;
A
#
# COMPACT_ATOMS: atom_id res chain seq x y z
N MET A 1 -2.14 -20.43 23.37
CA MET A 1 -2.86 -20.18 22.11
C MET A 1 -3.28 -18.72 22.09
N ALA A 2 -2.48 -17.85 21.46
CA ALA A 2 -2.75 -16.42 21.39
C ALA A 2 -3.60 -16.13 20.14
N SER A 3 -4.81 -15.64 20.36
CA SER A 3 -5.67 -15.11 19.31
C SER A 3 -5.07 -13.81 18.80
N SER A 4 -4.35 -13.86 17.68
CA SER A 4 -3.90 -12.67 16.96
C SER A 4 -5.11 -12.09 16.24
N SER A 5 -5.77 -11.13 16.90
CA SER A 5 -6.68 -10.21 16.23
C SER A 5 -5.87 -9.42 15.21
N ARG A 6 -5.99 -9.83 13.94
CA ARG A 6 -5.56 -9.01 12.81
C ARG A 6 -6.45 -7.78 12.78
N ASP A 7 -6.07 -6.77 13.54
CA ASP A 7 -6.61 -5.42 13.41
C ASP A 7 -6.46 -5.03 11.95
N ARG A 8 -7.60 -4.98 11.25
CA ARG A 8 -7.64 -4.48 9.88
C ARG A 8 -7.21 -3.01 9.97
N PRO A 9 -6.26 -2.55 9.13
CA PRO A 9 -5.85 -1.17 9.16
C PRO A 9 -7.09 -0.29 8.97
N VAL A 10 -7.31 0.59 9.95
CA VAL A 10 -8.28 1.68 9.83
C VAL A 10 -7.90 2.44 8.57
N ARG A 11 -8.81 2.45 7.59
CA ARG A 11 -8.63 3.21 6.35
C ARG A 11 -8.64 4.68 6.73
N ILE A 12 -7.47 5.26 6.94
CA ILE A 12 -7.32 6.70 7.01
C ILE A 12 -7.55 7.18 5.58
N VAL A 13 -8.78 7.64 5.33
CA VAL A 13 -9.11 8.36 4.11
C VAL A 13 -8.62 9.77 4.38
N ASP A 14 -7.44 10.11 3.86
CA ASP A 14 -7.00 11.51 3.81
C ASP A 14 -8.12 12.30 3.10
N GLU A 15 -8.41 13.52 3.59
CA GLU A 15 -9.51 14.37 3.11
C GLU A 15 -9.45 14.70 1.59
N ASP A 16 -8.34 14.35 0.92
CA ASP A 16 -8.02 14.67 -0.48
C ASP A 16 -8.26 13.55 -1.50
N GLY A 17 -8.70 12.36 -1.08
CA GLY A 17 -9.00 11.23 -1.97
C GLY A 17 -7.87 10.19 -2.11
N TYR A 18 -8.07 9.17 -2.97
CA TYR A 18 -7.10 8.09 -3.15
C TYR A 18 -6.15 8.39 -4.30
N LYS A 19 -4.84 8.26 -4.07
CA LYS A 19 -3.80 8.31 -5.11
C LYS A 19 -3.64 6.95 -5.79
N PHE A 20 -3.71 6.93 -7.11
CA PHE A 20 -3.58 5.75 -7.97
C PHE A 20 -2.42 5.94 -8.94
N TYR A 21 -1.64 4.88 -9.12
CA TYR A 21 -0.57 4.81 -10.10
C TYR A 21 -1.07 4.00 -11.31
N ALA A 22 -1.30 4.67 -12.44
CA ALA A 22 -1.72 4.05 -13.69
C ALA A 22 -0.49 3.70 -14.52
N ILE A 23 -0.14 2.42 -14.55
CA ILE A 23 1.07 1.92 -15.21
C ILE A 23 0.73 1.62 -16.68
N PRO A 24 1.23 2.43 -17.65
CA PRO A 24 1.15 2.04 -19.05
C PRO A 24 2.13 0.88 -19.29
N ARG A 25 1.66 -0.25 -19.82
CA ARG A 25 2.54 -1.20 -20.52
C ARG A 25 2.90 -0.63 -21.89
N THR A 26 3.82 0.33 -21.93
CA THR A 26 4.32 0.86 -23.21
C THR A 26 5.63 0.19 -23.60
N HIS A 27 5.65 -0.39 -24.80
CA HIS A 27 6.88 -0.62 -25.56
C HIS A 27 7.31 0.71 -26.19
N PHE A 28 8.58 1.09 -26.10
CA PHE A 28 9.12 2.24 -26.84
C PHE A 28 9.91 1.83 -28.09
N SER A 29 10.05 0.53 -28.39
CA SER A 29 10.98 0.07 -29.42
C SER A 29 10.44 -0.91 -30.48
N LYS A 30 9.28 -1.57 -30.30
CA LYS A 30 8.70 -2.48 -31.31
C LYS A 30 7.16 -2.52 -31.28
N PRO A 31 6.45 -2.20 -32.38
CA PRO A 31 4.99 -2.09 -32.41
C PRO A 31 4.22 -3.42 -32.37
N GLU A 32 4.85 -4.53 -32.75
CA GLU A 32 4.20 -5.83 -32.98
C GLU A 32 4.01 -6.73 -31.73
N HIS A 33 4.41 -6.27 -30.54
CA HIS A 33 4.26 -6.98 -29.28
C HIS A 33 3.49 -6.21 -28.20
N SER A 34 2.59 -5.30 -28.61
CA SER A 34 1.77 -4.52 -27.68
C SER A 34 0.80 -5.41 -26.89
N THR A 35 1.11 -5.68 -25.62
CA THR A 35 0.09 -6.14 -24.67
C THR A 35 -0.52 -4.92 -23.97
N TYR A 36 -1.67 -4.48 -24.47
CA TYR A 36 -2.47 -3.46 -23.82
C TYR A 36 -2.89 -3.97 -22.44
N GLY A 37 -2.36 -3.35 -21.39
CA GLY A 37 -2.75 -3.60 -20.01
C GLY A 37 -2.37 -2.40 -19.16
N GLN A 38 -3.37 -1.81 -18.49
CA GLN A 38 -3.13 -0.83 -17.43
C GLN A 38 -3.20 -1.57 -16.10
N GLN A 39 -2.08 -1.60 -15.38
CA GLN A 39 -2.11 -2.01 -13.98
C GLN A 39 -2.30 -0.75 -13.13
N ILE A 40 -3.31 -0.79 -12.26
CA ILE A 40 -3.54 0.28 -11.28
C ILE A 40 -3.03 -0.23 -9.93
N ILE A 41 -2.04 0.45 -9.37
CA ILE A 41 -1.58 0.21 -8.00
C ILE A 41 -2.04 1.40 -7.15
N PRO A 42 -2.92 1.22 -6.16
CA PRO A 42 -3.30 2.29 -5.26
C PRO A 42 -2.19 2.54 -4.22
N LYS A 43 -2.02 3.79 -3.77
CA LYS A 43 -0.97 4.18 -2.80
C LYS A 43 -1.01 3.35 -1.51
N TYR A 44 -2.20 3.06 -0.97
CA TYR A 44 -2.33 2.23 0.24
C TYR A 44 -1.72 0.84 0.07
N ARG A 45 -1.74 0.28 -1.15
CA ARG A 45 -1.12 -1.02 -1.40
C ARG A 45 0.41 -0.90 -1.39
N CYS A 46 0.96 0.21 -1.88
CA CYS A 46 2.39 0.49 -1.75
C CYS A 46 2.80 0.65 -0.28
N GLU A 47 1.98 1.33 0.52
CA GLU A 47 2.20 1.47 1.97
C GLU A 47 2.15 0.12 2.69
N GLU A 48 1.21 -0.76 2.34
CA GLU A 48 1.18 -2.14 2.84
C GLU A 48 2.45 -2.92 2.49
N LEU A 49 2.93 -2.82 1.25
CA LEU A 49 4.15 -3.49 0.81
C LEU A 49 5.41 -2.96 1.52
N LEU A 50 5.44 -1.68 1.85
CA LEU A 50 6.57 -1.03 2.52
C LEU A 50 6.59 -1.25 4.03
N ARG A 51 5.46 -1.61 4.65
CA ARG A 51 5.32 -1.77 6.10
C ARG A 51 6.40 -2.71 6.66
N ASP A 52 6.52 -3.89 6.07
CA ASP A 52 7.41 -4.95 6.55
C ASP A 52 8.75 -5.00 5.81
N ALA A 53 8.94 -4.17 4.77
CA ALA A 53 10.21 -4.08 4.06
C ALA A 53 11.34 -3.57 4.97
N PRO A 54 12.62 -3.95 4.79
CA PRO A 54 13.71 -3.38 5.56
C PRO A 54 13.95 -1.91 5.18
N LEU A 55 14.47 -1.11 6.13
CA LEU A 55 15.01 0.21 5.80
C LEU A 55 16.25 0.07 4.92
N PRO A 56 16.61 1.09 4.12
CA PRO A 56 17.82 1.03 3.34
C PRO A 56 19.07 1.02 4.21
N THR A 57 19.95 0.06 3.96
CA THR A 57 21.21 -0.11 4.71
C THR A 57 22.43 0.22 3.87
N HIS A 58 22.26 0.47 2.56
CA HIS A 58 23.35 0.80 1.66
C HIS A 58 22.92 1.67 0.47
N ASN A 59 23.93 2.17 -0.23
CA ASN A 59 23.88 3.07 -1.38
C ASN A 59 24.11 2.36 -2.74
N ARG A 60 24.16 1.02 -2.74
CA ARG A 60 24.40 0.23 -3.96
C ARG A 60 23.13 0.13 -4.79
N THR A 61 23.29 0.16 -6.12
CA THR A 61 22.19 -0.09 -7.08
C THR A 61 21.98 -1.58 -7.34
N ASN A 62 22.75 -2.45 -6.68
CA ASN A 62 22.72 -3.89 -6.80
C ASN A 62 23.00 -4.51 -5.42
N GLY A 63 22.87 -5.83 -5.31
CA GLY A 63 22.99 -6.53 -4.04
C GLY A 63 21.64 -6.65 -3.34
N LYS A 64 21.63 -6.78 -2.01
CA LYS A 64 20.37 -6.88 -1.27
C LYS A 64 19.49 -5.64 -1.47
N ARG A 65 18.18 -5.84 -1.46
CA ARG A 65 17.16 -4.80 -1.58
C ARG A 65 16.82 -4.22 -0.19
N PRO A 66 16.38 -2.95 -0.13
CA PRO A 66 16.13 -2.02 -1.24
C PRO A 66 17.41 -1.47 -1.89
N HIS A 67 17.32 -1.11 -3.18
CA HIS A 67 18.45 -0.54 -3.93
C HIS A 67 18.43 0.98 -3.90
N ALA A 68 19.59 1.60 -3.94
CA ALA A 68 19.68 3.04 -4.16
C ALA A 68 19.19 3.40 -5.57
N HIS A 69 18.37 4.44 -5.67
CA HIS A 69 17.92 5.02 -6.92
C HIS A 69 18.59 6.40 -7.09
N TYR A 70 19.45 6.52 -8.11
CA TYR A 70 20.21 7.74 -8.36
C TYR A 70 19.46 8.76 -9.21
N ASP A 71 18.26 8.41 -9.69
CA ASP A 71 17.43 9.26 -10.55
C ASP A 71 18.18 9.76 -11.79
N SER A 72 18.88 8.84 -12.48
CA SER A 72 19.63 9.15 -13.70
C SER A 72 18.75 9.68 -14.83
N GLU A 73 17.48 9.29 -14.82
CA GLU A 73 16.45 9.67 -15.78
C GLU A 73 15.72 10.97 -15.40
N LEU A 74 16.09 11.61 -14.28
CA LEU A 74 15.53 12.88 -13.77
C LEU A 74 14.01 12.82 -13.55
N LEU A 75 13.49 11.69 -13.11
CA LEU A 75 12.06 11.44 -12.89
C LEU A 75 11.54 12.07 -11.59
N PHE A 76 12.43 12.31 -10.63
CA PHE A 76 12.14 12.83 -9.29
C PHE A 76 13.07 13.99 -8.90
N ALA A 77 13.55 14.77 -9.88
CA ALA A 77 14.56 15.80 -9.64
C ALA A 77 14.13 16.81 -8.56
N ASN A 78 12.86 17.20 -8.55
CA ASN A 78 12.29 18.15 -7.58
C ASN A 78 12.17 17.54 -6.18
N GLU A 79 11.61 16.33 -6.09
CA GLU A 79 11.47 15.59 -4.83
C GLU A 79 12.85 15.33 -4.22
N ARG A 80 13.80 14.86 -5.04
CA ARG A 80 15.18 14.58 -4.65
C ARG A 80 15.91 15.81 -4.11
N ALA A 81 15.69 16.98 -4.68
CA ALA A 81 16.34 18.22 -4.25
C ALA A 81 16.00 18.58 -2.79
N GLN A 82 14.81 18.22 -2.33
CA GLN A 82 14.30 18.52 -0.99
C GLN A 82 14.75 17.52 0.08
N LEU A 83 15.28 16.36 -0.33
CA LEU A 83 15.67 15.30 0.60
C LEU A 83 17.08 15.50 1.15
N GLY A 84 17.26 15.11 2.41
CA GLY A 84 18.57 15.07 3.06
C GLY A 84 19.52 14.05 2.42
N ILE A 85 20.83 14.31 2.54
CA ILE A 85 21.86 13.37 2.10
C ILE A 85 21.99 12.24 3.13
N PHE A 86 22.07 10.99 2.65
CA PHE A 86 22.42 9.87 3.51
C PHE A 86 23.93 9.93 3.84
N PRO A 87 24.32 9.96 5.12
CA PRO A 87 25.72 10.19 5.52
C PRO A 87 26.61 8.98 5.17
N GLY A 88 27.92 9.25 4.96
CA GLY A 88 28.92 8.20 4.77
C GLY A 88 28.87 7.47 3.43
N VAL A 89 28.27 8.08 2.41
CA VAL A 89 27.95 7.40 1.15
C VAL A 89 29.03 7.61 0.08
N HIS A 90 29.59 6.51 -0.41
CA HIS A 90 30.43 6.52 -1.60
C HIS A 90 29.57 6.63 -2.87
N VAL A 91 29.75 7.68 -3.66
CA VAL A 91 29.05 7.82 -4.94
C VAL A 91 29.86 7.09 -6.02
N PRO A 92 29.31 6.06 -6.68
CA PRO A 92 30.00 5.41 -7.79
C PRO A 92 30.33 6.42 -8.89
N ASN A 93 31.47 6.29 -9.56
CA ASN A 93 31.92 7.24 -10.59
C ASN A 93 30.86 7.54 -11.67
N ARG A 94 30.10 6.52 -12.09
CA ARG A 94 29.02 6.68 -13.09
C ARG A 94 27.86 7.58 -12.63
N TYR A 95 27.78 7.89 -11.33
CA TYR A 95 26.76 8.76 -10.75
C TYR A 95 27.33 10.00 -10.08
N LYS A 96 28.59 10.35 -10.36
CA LYS A 96 29.29 11.43 -9.69
C LYS A 96 28.56 12.77 -9.85
N ASP A 97 27.98 13.00 -11.02
CA ASP A 97 27.25 14.24 -11.34
C ASP A 97 25.89 14.31 -10.64
N GLN A 98 25.26 13.17 -10.37
CA GLN A 98 24.04 13.10 -9.58
C GLN A 98 24.34 13.34 -8.10
N GLY A 99 25.50 12.88 -7.61
CA GLY A 99 25.87 12.95 -6.19
C GLY A 99 25.26 11.81 -5.36
N PRO A 100 25.23 11.93 -4.01
CA PRO A 100 24.72 10.88 -3.14
C PRO A 100 23.26 10.49 -3.46
N PRO A 101 22.93 9.20 -3.36
CA PRO A 101 21.55 8.75 -3.47
C PRO A 101 20.73 9.31 -2.31
N ARG A 102 19.53 9.75 -2.64
CA ARG A 102 18.52 10.23 -1.68
C ARG A 102 17.20 9.47 -1.81
N LEU A 103 17.16 8.52 -2.75
CA LEU A 103 15.99 7.74 -3.12
C LEU A 103 16.35 6.27 -3.10
N TRP A 104 15.36 5.43 -2.80
CA TRP A 104 15.48 3.98 -2.77
C TRP A 104 14.33 3.31 -3.52
N ALA A 105 14.64 2.20 -4.18
CA ALA A 105 13.72 1.44 -5.00
C ALA A 105 13.37 0.11 -4.33
N TYR A 106 12.07 -0.08 -4.10
CA TYR A 106 11.47 -1.30 -3.57
C TYR A 106 10.62 -1.95 -4.67
N PRO A 107 10.54 -3.29 -4.80
CA PRO A 107 9.56 -3.94 -5.66
C PRO A 107 8.13 -3.50 -5.34
N ALA A 108 7.33 -3.16 -6.36
CA ALA A 108 5.91 -2.80 -6.17
C ALA A 108 5.00 -4.05 -6.13
N GLN A 109 5.45 -5.08 -5.43
CA GLN A 109 4.76 -6.35 -5.21
C GLN A 109 5.33 -7.02 -3.96
N GLU A 110 4.68 -8.08 -3.48
CA GLU A 110 5.21 -8.90 -2.40
C GLU A 110 6.58 -9.47 -2.78
N PHE A 111 7.53 -9.31 -1.86
CA PHE A 111 8.93 -9.71 -2.03
C PHE A 111 9.48 -10.17 -0.69
N ASP A 112 10.14 -11.33 -0.66
CA ASP A 112 10.75 -11.86 0.55
C ASP A 112 12.17 -11.32 0.72
N TYR A 113 12.33 -10.31 1.58
CA TYR A 113 13.63 -9.69 1.85
C TYR A 113 14.53 -10.55 2.73
N GLU A 114 14.00 -11.54 3.45
CA GLU A 114 14.77 -12.40 4.34
C GLU A 114 15.52 -13.48 3.56
N HIS A 115 14.89 -14.00 2.51
CA HIS A 115 15.43 -15.09 1.67
C HIS A 115 16.15 -14.62 0.40
N GLN A 116 16.46 -13.32 0.29
CA GLN A 116 17.21 -12.81 -0.85
C GLN A 116 18.70 -13.21 -0.79
N ASP A 117 19.25 -13.58 -1.95
CA ASP A 117 20.67 -13.87 -2.10
C ASP A 117 21.54 -12.60 -1.97
N LYS A 118 22.87 -12.75 -2.11
CA LYS A 118 23.81 -11.61 -2.06
C LYS A 118 23.61 -10.60 -3.20
N PHE A 119 22.86 -10.95 -4.24
CA PHE A 119 22.55 -10.11 -5.39
C PHE A 119 21.14 -9.48 -5.30
N GLY A 120 20.38 -9.80 -4.25
CA GLY A 120 19.01 -9.32 -4.03
C GLY A 120 17.98 -10.04 -4.88
N HIS A 121 18.27 -11.28 -5.29
CA HIS A 121 17.31 -12.16 -5.93
C HIS A 121 16.59 -13.00 -4.87
N ASP A 122 15.27 -13.05 -4.98
CA ASP A 122 14.43 -14.05 -4.32
C ASP A 122 14.26 -15.21 -5.32
N HIS A 123 14.74 -16.41 -4.94
CA HIS A 123 14.68 -17.59 -5.80
C HIS A 123 13.26 -18.09 -6.05
N HIS A 124 12.29 -17.67 -5.24
CA HIS A 124 10.89 -18.07 -5.37
C HIS A 124 10.08 -17.07 -6.18
N ARG A 125 10.54 -15.81 -6.31
CA ARG A 125 9.76 -14.76 -6.95
C ARG A 125 10.63 -13.70 -7.61
N THR A 126 10.37 -13.43 -8.89
CA THR A 126 10.96 -12.29 -9.58
C THR A 126 10.34 -10.99 -9.04
N PRO A 127 11.11 -9.91 -8.82
CA PRO A 127 10.61 -8.65 -8.24
C PRO A 127 9.66 -7.85 -9.14
N GLY A 128 9.27 -8.39 -10.30
CA GLY A 128 8.48 -7.69 -11.31
C GLY A 128 9.21 -6.47 -11.92
N PRO A 129 8.55 -5.73 -12.82
CA PRO A 129 9.13 -4.56 -13.49
C PRO A 129 8.89 -3.24 -12.73
N HIS A 130 7.99 -3.22 -11.74
CA HIS A 130 7.55 -2.00 -11.07
C HIS A 130 8.33 -1.76 -9.78
N ARG A 131 8.67 -0.49 -9.51
CA ARG A 131 9.33 -0.09 -8.27
C ARG A 131 8.59 1.05 -7.59
N ILE A 132 8.47 0.95 -6.27
CA ILE A 132 8.09 2.05 -5.39
C ILE A 132 9.37 2.81 -5.07
N ILE A 133 9.37 4.12 -5.35
CA ILE A 133 10.49 5.01 -5.05
C ILE A 133 10.17 5.75 -3.75
N THR A 134 11.08 5.65 -2.78
CA THR A 134 10.93 6.28 -1.47
C THR A 134 12.15 7.09 -1.09
N ASP A 135 12.02 7.91 -0.06
CA ASP A 135 13.17 8.39 0.71
C ASP A 135 13.69 7.33 1.70
N LYS A 136 14.63 7.71 2.58
CA LYS A 136 15.24 6.80 3.56
C LYS A 136 14.27 6.30 4.62
N ASP A 137 13.22 7.06 4.88
CA ASP A 137 12.21 6.81 5.92
C ASP A 137 10.96 6.13 5.33
N LYS A 138 11.04 5.65 4.08
CA LYS A 138 9.98 5.00 3.29
C LYS A 138 8.81 5.91 2.91
N ASN A 139 8.98 7.23 2.94
CA ASN A 139 7.98 8.13 2.39
C ASN A 139 7.98 8.00 0.86
N ILE A 140 6.82 7.65 0.29
CA ILE A 140 6.65 7.37 -1.14
C ILE A 140 6.78 8.67 -1.94
N GLN A 141 7.76 8.71 -2.84
CA GLN A 141 7.96 9.80 -3.80
C GLN A 141 7.18 9.54 -5.10
N GLY A 142 7.07 8.27 -5.50
CA GLY A 142 6.25 7.85 -6.64
C GLY A 142 6.53 6.42 -7.05
N LEU A 143 5.99 6.01 -8.21
CA LEU A 143 6.27 4.71 -8.81
C LEU A 143 6.98 4.86 -10.15
N VAL A 144 7.85 3.91 -10.44
CA VAL A 144 8.47 3.75 -11.75
C VAL A 144 8.25 2.34 -12.29
N THR A 145 8.38 2.18 -13.60
CA THR A 145 8.37 0.88 -14.25
C THR A 145 9.46 0.78 -15.29
N HIS A 146 10.01 -0.42 -15.45
CA HIS A 146 10.77 -0.74 -16.66
C HIS A 146 9.82 -0.78 -17.87
N PRO A 147 10.13 -0.05 -18.95
CA PRO A 147 9.44 -0.23 -20.22
C PRO A 147 9.68 -1.64 -20.79
N VAL A 148 8.75 -2.11 -21.62
CA VAL A 148 8.92 -3.45 -22.19
C VAL A 148 10.05 -3.44 -23.23
N GLY A 149 11.01 -4.34 -23.05
CA GLY A 149 12.23 -4.41 -23.87
C GLY A 149 13.39 -3.55 -23.36
N ASP A 150 13.20 -2.79 -22.29
CA ASP A 150 14.26 -2.05 -21.61
C ASP A 150 14.37 -2.49 -20.13
N PRO A 151 15.27 -3.45 -19.81
CA PRO A 151 15.44 -3.93 -18.44
C PRO A 151 16.26 -2.99 -17.56
N ILE A 152 16.79 -1.89 -18.11
CA ILE A 152 17.69 -0.97 -17.42
C ILE A 152 16.97 0.32 -17.07
N GLY A 153 16.35 0.96 -18.07
CA GLY A 153 15.72 2.27 -17.92
C GLY A 153 14.41 2.22 -17.14
N PHE A 154 14.07 3.35 -16.53
CA PHE A 154 12.80 3.56 -15.86
C PHE A 154 11.98 4.67 -16.52
N VAL A 155 10.66 4.54 -16.42
CA VAL A 155 9.71 5.64 -16.66
C VAL A 155 8.84 5.86 -15.42
N ARG A 156 8.53 7.12 -15.12
CA ARG A 156 7.61 7.48 -14.04
C ARG A 156 6.20 7.07 -14.41
N VAL A 157 5.52 6.42 -13.48
CA VAL A 157 4.13 6.00 -13.63
C VAL A 157 3.22 7.21 -13.42
N HIS A 158 2.18 7.35 -14.25
CA HIS A 158 1.23 8.45 -14.13
C HIS A 158 0.45 8.35 -12.81
N GLU A 159 0.49 9.43 -12.03
CA GLU A 159 -0.19 9.55 -10.75
C GLU A 159 -1.53 10.25 -10.96
N SER A 160 -2.62 9.65 -10.48
CA SER A 160 -3.95 10.27 -10.52
C SER A 160 -4.56 10.26 -9.13
N VAL A 161 -5.16 11.37 -8.73
CA VAL A 161 -5.95 11.46 -7.49
C VAL A 161 -7.40 11.30 -7.89
N ARG A 162 -8.05 10.20 -7.47
CA ARG A 162 -9.52 10.14 -7.54
C ARG A 162 -10.07 10.51 -6.18
N ARG A 163 -10.77 11.64 -6.15
CA ARG A 163 -11.61 11.99 -5.02
C ARG A 163 -12.70 10.93 -4.90
N VAL A 164 -12.86 10.39 -3.70
CA VAL A 164 -14.06 9.62 -3.39
C VAL A 164 -15.21 10.61 -3.53
N PRO A 165 -16.28 10.32 -4.28
CA PRO A 165 -17.47 11.15 -4.22
C PRO A 165 -17.86 11.25 -2.76
N THR A 166 -17.90 12.46 -2.21
CA THR A 166 -18.45 12.66 -0.87
C THR A 166 -19.83 12.03 -0.89
N PRO A 167 -20.14 11.05 -0.02
CA PRO A 167 -21.49 10.53 0.03
C PRO A 167 -22.43 11.73 0.17
N PRO A 168 -23.58 11.75 -0.52
CA PRO A 168 -24.53 12.83 -0.35
C PRO A 168 -24.80 12.99 1.15
N PRO A 169 -24.97 14.23 1.65
CA PRO A 169 -25.31 14.42 3.05
C PRO A 169 -26.50 13.52 3.39
N PRO A 170 -26.54 12.92 4.60
CA PRO A 170 -27.69 12.13 4.99
C PRO A 170 -28.95 12.98 4.78
N PRO A 171 -30.06 12.39 4.31
CA PRO A 171 -31.31 13.13 4.22
C PRO A 171 -31.59 13.77 5.57
N PRO A 172 -32.16 15.00 5.61
CA PRO A 172 -32.48 15.65 6.87
C PRO A 172 -33.30 14.67 7.71
N LEU A 173 -32.93 14.53 8.99
CA LEU A 173 -33.73 13.74 9.91
C LEU A 173 -35.17 14.24 9.80
N PRO A 174 -36.18 13.35 9.71
CA PRO A 174 -37.57 13.78 9.68
C PRO A 174 -37.78 14.70 10.87
N SER A 175 -38.10 15.98 10.58
CA SER A 175 -38.33 17.01 11.58
C SER A 175 -39.30 16.42 12.59
N SER A 176 -38.77 16.14 13.79
CA SER A 176 -39.42 15.46 14.90
C SER A 176 -40.90 15.19 14.62
N ARG A 177 -41.21 13.96 14.14
CA ARG A 177 -42.53 13.38 14.39
C ARG A 177 -42.82 13.74 15.84
N ARG A 178 -43.81 14.61 16.07
CA ARG A 178 -44.27 14.99 17.40
C ARG A 178 -44.26 13.68 18.19
N TYR A 179 -43.40 13.61 19.21
CA TYR A 179 -43.38 12.45 20.09
C TYR A 179 -44.82 12.34 20.57
N TYR A 180 -45.54 11.35 20.05
CA TYR A 180 -46.78 10.94 20.65
C TYR A 180 -46.31 10.49 22.02
N ASN A 181 -46.65 11.28 23.03
CA ASN A 181 -46.44 10.96 24.42
C ASN A 181 -47.65 10.07 24.76
N PRO A 182 -47.59 8.73 24.60
CA PRO A 182 -48.69 7.91 25.06
C PRO A 182 -48.84 8.19 26.56
N GLU A 183 -50.02 8.62 26.97
CA GLU A 183 -50.30 8.77 28.39
C GLU A 183 -49.89 7.50 29.14
N PRO A 184 -49.33 7.63 30.36
CA PRO A 184 -48.89 6.49 31.14
C PRO A 184 -50.08 5.57 31.40
N ARG A 185 -50.17 4.47 30.64
CA ARG A 185 -51.09 3.39 30.97
C ARG A 185 -50.60 2.76 32.25
N THR A 186 -51.45 2.79 33.27
CA THR A 186 -51.29 2.10 34.54
C THR A 186 -50.93 0.64 34.26
N ILE A 187 -49.72 0.25 34.66
CA ILE A 187 -49.24 -1.13 34.52
C ILE A 187 -50.00 -1.96 35.55
N GLU A 188 -51.04 -2.66 35.12
CA GLU A 188 -51.58 -3.77 35.90
C GLU A 188 -50.51 -4.86 36.01
N SER A 189 -50.23 -5.25 37.25
CA SER A 189 -49.22 -6.23 37.62
C SER A 189 -49.47 -7.58 36.93
N VAL A 190 -48.72 -7.85 35.86
CA VAL A 190 -48.68 -9.18 35.23
C VAL A 190 -47.94 -10.12 36.17
N ARG A 191 -48.68 -11.07 36.75
CA ARG A 191 -48.14 -12.15 37.60
C ARG A 191 -47.10 -12.95 36.80
N TYR A 192 -45.86 -12.90 37.27
CA TYR A 192 -44.74 -13.67 36.75
C TYR A 192 -44.99 -15.17 37.00
N ARG A 193 -45.21 -15.95 35.95
CA ARG A 193 -45.12 -17.43 36.03
C ARG A 193 -43.67 -17.83 35.71
N PRO A 194 -42.91 -18.42 36.64
CA PRO A 194 -41.58 -18.91 36.33
C PRO A 194 -41.67 -20.03 35.29
N ARG A 195 -40.94 -19.89 34.18
CA ARG A 195 -40.74 -20.98 33.22
C ARG A 195 -39.77 -21.99 33.81
N SER A 196 -40.16 -23.26 33.81
CA SER A 196 -39.31 -24.38 34.20
C SER A 196 -38.03 -24.43 33.36
N PRO A 197 -36.88 -24.79 33.94
CA PRO A 197 -35.61 -24.89 33.21
C PRO A 197 -35.67 -26.05 32.20
N PRO A 198 -35.07 -25.89 30.99
CA PRO A 198 -34.93 -26.99 30.06
C PRO A 198 -33.96 -28.03 30.62
N SER A 199 -34.44 -29.27 30.72
CA SER A 199 -33.65 -30.45 31.05
C SER A 199 -32.55 -30.68 30.01
N ARG A 200 -31.31 -30.76 30.49
CA ARG A 200 -30.14 -31.21 29.73
C ARG A 200 -30.38 -32.62 29.17
N LEU A 201 -30.07 -32.83 27.89
CA LEU A 201 -29.75 -34.16 27.38
C LEU A 201 -28.33 -34.14 26.82
N TYR A 202 -27.48 -34.93 27.47
CA TYR A 202 -26.18 -35.37 27.00
C TYR A 202 -26.36 -36.33 25.82
N SER A 203 -25.48 -36.24 24.83
CA SER A 203 -25.09 -37.41 24.04
C SER A 203 -23.64 -37.26 23.59
N TYR A 204 -22.77 -38.04 24.25
CA TYR A 204 -21.45 -38.43 23.78
C TYR A 204 -21.55 -39.15 22.43
N ARG A 205 -20.63 -38.87 21.49
CA ARG A 205 -20.10 -39.91 20.60
C ARG A 205 -18.61 -39.70 20.36
N TYR A 206 -17.88 -40.74 20.75
CA TYR A 206 -16.54 -41.09 20.28
C TYR A 206 -16.54 -41.30 18.77
N GLN A 207 -15.50 -40.84 18.09
CA GLN A 207 -14.64 -41.59 17.16
C GLN A 207 -13.41 -40.77 16.83
#